data_AF-A0A960GA71-F1
#
_entry.id   AF-A0A960GA71-F1
#
_cell.length_a   1.000
_cell.length_b   1.000
_cell.length_c   1.000
_cell.angle_alpha   90.00
_cell.angle_beta   90.00
_cell.angle_gamma   90.00
#
_symmetry.space_group_name_H-M   'P 1'
#
loop_
_entity.id
_entity.type
_entity.pdbx_description
1 polymer ?
#
loop_
_entity_poly.entity_id
_entity_poly.type
_entity_poly.pdbx_seq_one_letter_code
_entity_poly.pdbx_strand_id
1 'polypeptide(L)'
;VRKYGSHHPAGEPISYADACTIAREAVTDPQASLDAGPVADGSIEATRLSFARAVRAEVLRRRRDRRVVTFDDLVLRLRDALTDPVTGEQACQRLRDAYRVVLVDEFQDTDPAQWTILRSAFHGHRTLLLIGDPKQAIYAFRGADVFSYLDAAEHADHHATLPTNWRSDAAVVDGIDAIMGGMQLGDRRIVVHPVEAAHTTSRLTGLR
;
A
#
# COMPACT_ATOMS: atom_id res chain seq x y z
N VAL A 1 -11.68 -24.48 34.16
CA VAL A 1 -10.38 -24.78 33.51
C VAL A 1 -10.46 -26.18 32.91
N ARG A 2 -10.71 -26.32 31.61
CA ARG A 2 -10.62 -27.62 30.91
C ARG A 2 -9.41 -27.56 29.98
N LYS A 3 -8.47 -28.48 30.24
CA LYS A 3 -7.22 -28.71 29.52
C LYS A 3 -7.50 -28.94 28.03
N TYR A 4 -7.07 -28.02 27.18
CA TYR A 4 -6.83 -28.28 25.76
C TYR A 4 -5.37 -28.68 25.61
N GLY A 5 -5.08 -29.96 25.87
CA GLY A 5 -3.76 -30.55 25.69
C GLY A 5 -3.93 -31.91 25.06
N SER A 6 -3.40 -32.04 23.85
CA SER A 6 -3.02 -33.28 23.16
C SER A 6 -4.12 -34.33 22.95
N HIS A 7 -5.06 -34.05 22.05
CA HIS A 7 -5.51 -35.08 21.12
C HIS A 7 -5.61 -34.43 19.74
N HIS A 8 -4.69 -34.79 18.84
CA HIS A 8 -4.92 -34.67 17.41
C HIS A 8 -5.78 -35.87 17.02
N PRO A 9 -7.08 -35.71 16.73
CA PRO A 9 -7.80 -36.76 16.04
C PRO A 9 -7.16 -36.88 14.66
N ALA A 10 -6.70 -38.09 14.31
CA ALA A 10 -6.23 -38.40 12.97
C ALA A 10 -7.38 -38.12 11.99
N GLY A 11 -7.34 -36.97 11.33
CA GLY A 11 -8.41 -36.49 10.45
C GLY A 11 -8.73 -35.00 10.53
N GLU A 12 -8.20 -34.25 11.50
CA GLU A 12 -8.37 -32.78 11.51
C GLU A 12 -7.33 -32.14 10.56
N PRO A 13 -7.76 -31.52 9.44
CA PRO A 13 -6.83 -31.05 8.41
C PRO A 13 -5.97 -29.85 8.84
N ILE A 14 -6.30 -29.18 9.96
CA ILE A 14 -5.55 -28.03 10.49
C ILE A 14 -5.48 -28.16 12.01
N SER A 15 -4.29 -28.01 12.58
CA SER A 15 -4.14 -28.02 14.04
C SER A 15 -4.72 -26.77 14.69
N TYR A 16 -5.13 -26.85 15.96
CA TYR A 16 -5.61 -25.67 16.69
C TYR A 16 -4.58 -24.53 16.73
N ALA A 17 -3.29 -24.87 16.88
CA ALA A 17 -2.21 -23.90 16.87
C ALA A 17 -2.09 -23.21 15.50
N ASP A 18 -2.14 -23.97 14.41
CA ASP A 18 -2.10 -23.44 13.05
C ASP A 18 -3.35 -22.60 12.74
N ALA A 19 -4.53 -23.05 13.16
CA ALA A 19 -5.77 -22.30 13.03
C ALA A 19 -5.68 -20.95 13.74
N CYS A 20 -5.08 -20.88 14.93
CA CYS A 20 -4.87 -19.63 15.63
C CYS A 20 -3.88 -18.70 14.91
N THR A 21 -2.81 -19.24 14.32
CA THR A 21 -1.83 -18.45 13.54
C THR A 21 -2.48 -17.91 12.26
N ILE A 22 -3.11 -18.77 11.46
CA ILE A 22 -3.83 -18.40 10.24
C ILE A 22 -4.91 -17.35 10.56
N ALA A 23 -5.67 -17.54 11.64
CA ALA A 23 -6.71 -16.60 12.02
C ALA A 23 -6.16 -15.20 12.34
N ARG A 24 -5.01 -15.11 13.03
CA ARG A 24 -4.36 -13.82 13.32
C ARG A 24 -3.83 -13.18 12.06
N GLU A 25 -3.09 -13.92 11.24
CA GLU A 25 -2.53 -13.42 9.98
C GLU A 25 -3.63 -12.93 9.04
N ALA A 26 -4.72 -13.69 8.92
CA ALA A 26 -5.86 -13.35 8.07
C ALA A 26 -6.56 -12.04 8.46
N VAL A 27 -6.42 -11.54 9.70
CA VAL A 27 -7.12 -10.32 10.17
C VAL A 27 -6.18 -9.16 10.50
N THR A 28 -4.87 -9.40 10.54
CA THR A 28 -3.87 -8.37 10.89
C THR A 28 -3.67 -7.41 9.73
N ASP A 29 -3.61 -7.92 8.50
CA ASP A 29 -3.58 -7.13 7.28
C ASP A 29 -4.90 -7.36 6.49
N PRO A 30 -5.85 -6.41 6.54
CA PRO A 30 -7.11 -6.52 5.83
C PRO A 30 -6.96 -6.33 4.31
N GLN A 31 -5.87 -5.71 3.85
CA GLN A 31 -5.60 -5.45 2.44
C GLN A 31 -4.84 -6.61 1.78
N ALA A 32 -4.10 -7.41 2.56
CA ALA A 32 -3.40 -8.59 2.06
C ALA A 32 -4.35 -9.54 1.32
N SER A 33 -3.96 -9.90 0.09
CA SER A 33 -4.66 -10.89 -0.71
C SER A 33 -4.61 -12.25 -0.02
N LEU A 34 -5.78 -12.88 0.15
CA LEU A 34 -5.88 -14.29 0.53
C LEU A 34 -5.93 -15.11 -0.76
N ASP A 35 -4.75 -15.30 -1.34
CA ASP A 35 -4.53 -16.10 -2.54
C ASP A 35 -3.42 -17.12 -2.30
N ALA A 36 -3.71 -18.38 -2.63
CA ALA A 36 -2.75 -19.47 -2.57
C ALA A 36 -2.29 -19.91 -3.97
N GLY A 37 -2.71 -19.20 -5.02
CA GLY A 37 -2.59 -19.64 -6.40
C GLY A 37 -3.47 -20.87 -6.68
N PRO A 38 -3.18 -21.62 -7.76
CA PRO A 38 -3.86 -22.87 -8.07
C PRO A 38 -3.61 -23.92 -6.96
N VAL A 39 -4.63 -24.21 -6.17
CA VAL A 39 -4.62 -25.26 -5.14
C VAL A 39 -5.52 -26.41 -5.57
N ALA A 40 -5.09 -27.64 -5.31
CA ALA A 40 -5.92 -28.81 -5.58
C ALA A 40 -7.12 -28.84 -4.62
N ASP A 41 -8.30 -29.18 -5.14
CA ASP A 41 -9.50 -29.34 -4.31
C ASP A 41 -9.28 -30.42 -3.25
N GLY A 42 -9.70 -30.12 -2.02
CA GLY A 42 -9.52 -31.02 -0.86
C GLY A 42 -8.11 -31.05 -0.26
N SER A 43 -7.17 -30.26 -0.80
CA SER A 43 -5.84 -30.09 -0.20
C SER A 43 -5.87 -29.37 1.15
N ILE A 44 -4.78 -29.51 1.92
CA ILE A 44 -4.62 -28.77 3.18
C ILE A 44 -4.50 -27.27 2.92
N GLU A 45 -3.89 -26.86 1.80
CA GLU A 45 -3.78 -25.48 1.36
C GLU A 45 -5.16 -24.87 1.06
N ALA A 46 -6.01 -25.59 0.31
CA ALA A 46 -7.38 -25.16 0.03
C ALA A 46 -8.20 -25.03 1.34
N THR A 47 -8.00 -25.96 2.27
CA THR A 47 -8.65 -25.92 3.59
C THR A 47 -8.19 -24.71 4.40
N ARG A 48 -6.88 -24.43 4.45
CA ARG A 48 -6.31 -23.26 5.15
C ARG A 48 -6.81 -21.95 4.56
N LEU A 49 -6.87 -21.85 3.24
CA LEU A 49 -7.38 -20.67 2.54
C LEU A 49 -8.88 -20.44 2.82
N SER A 50 -9.69 -21.50 2.74
CA SER A 50 -11.12 -21.43 3.07
C SER A 50 -11.34 -21.00 4.52
N PHE A 51 -10.56 -21.56 5.46
CA PHE A 51 -10.59 -21.19 6.86
C PHE A 51 -10.22 -19.71 7.08
N ALA A 52 -9.12 -19.23 6.46
CA ALA A 52 -8.71 -17.83 6.54
C ALA A 52 -9.81 -16.87 6.05
N ARG A 53 -10.44 -17.19 4.91
CA ARG A 53 -11.57 -16.42 4.35
C ARG A 53 -12.77 -16.40 5.29
N ALA A 54 -13.13 -17.56 5.86
CA ALA A 54 -14.23 -17.67 6.82
C ALA A 54 -13.97 -16.85 8.10
N VAL A 55 -12.74 -16.88 8.63
CA VAL A 55 -12.34 -16.07 9.78
C VAL A 55 -12.46 -14.57 9.46
N ARG A 56 -11.90 -14.13 8.32
CA ARG A 56 -11.96 -12.72 7.91
C ARG A 56 -13.42 -12.25 7.77
N ALA A 57 -14.28 -13.05 7.12
CA ALA A 57 -15.70 -12.76 6.98
C ALA A 57 -16.41 -12.64 8.34
N GLU A 58 -16.15 -13.56 9.28
CA GLU A 58 -16.77 -13.54 10.61
C GLU A 58 -16.28 -12.35 11.46
N VAL A 59 -15.00 -11.98 11.37
CA VAL A 59 -14.46 -10.79 12.03
C VAL A 59 -15.11 -9.53 11.47
N LEU A 60 -15.21 -9.39 10.14
CA LEU A 60 -15.87 -8.24 9.50
C LEU A 60 -17.35 -8.15 9.91
N ARG A 61 -18.06 -9.29 9.94
CA ARG A 61 -19.45 -9.36 10.40
C ARG A 61 -19.59 -8.86 11.84
N ARG A 62 -18.75 -9.36 12.76
CA ARG A 62 -18.77 -8.93 14.17
C ARG A 62 -18.40 -7.45 14.35
N ARG A 63 -17.44 -6.94 13.58
CA ARG A 63 -17.09 -5.51 13.58
C ARG A 63 -18.29 -4.67 13.16
N ARG A 64 -18.99 -5.07 12.09
CA ARG A 64 -20.20 -4.41 11.59
C ARG A 64 -21.33 -4.41 12.64
N ASP A 65 -21.62 -5.56 13.25
CA ASP A 65 -22.66 -5.68 14.28
C ASP A 65 -22.38 -4.76 15.48
N ARG A 66 -21.09 -4.58 15.81
CA ARG A 66 -20.62 -3.70 16.89
C ARG A 66 -20.40 -2.25 16.46
N ARG A 67 -20.64 -1.91 15.19
CA ARG A 67 -20.38 -0.58 14.60
C ARG A 67 -18.94 -0.10 14.80
N VAL A 68 -17.99 -1.04 14.82
CA VAL A 68 -16.57 -0.74 14.87
C VAL A 68 -16.08 -0.50 13.44
N VAL A 69 -15.40 0.62 13.24
CA VAL A 69 -14.81 1.02 11.97
C VAL A 69 -13.34 1.38 12.23
N THR A 70 -12.43 0.73 11.54
CA THR A 70 -10.99 1.06 11.56
C THR A 70 -10.66 2.08 10.46
N PHE A 71 -9.43 2.61 10.46
CA PHE A 71 -8.98 3.48 9.38
C PHE A 71 -8.94 2.75 8.04
N ASP A 72 -8.47 1.50 8.01
CA ASP A 72 -8.49 0.67 6.78
C ASP A 72 -9.91 0.44 6.27
N ASP A 73 -10.89 0.27 7.18
CA ASP A 73 -12.28 0.11 6.79
C ASP A 73 -12.82 1.35 6.05
N LEU A 74 -12.35 2.56 6.38
CA LEU A 74 -12.77 3.78 5.67
C LEU A 74 -12.26 3.80 4.23
N VAL A 75 -10.99 3.46 4.03
CA VAL A 75 -10.37 3.37 2.69
C VAL A 75 -11.05 2.29 1.88
N LEU A 76 -11.17 1.08 2.43
CA LEU A 76 -11.76 -0.05 1.71
C LEU A 76 -13.22 0.18 1.35
N ARG A 77 -14.02 0.76 2.25
CA ARG A 77 -15.42 1.08 1.95
C ARG A 77 -15.56 2.15 0.88
N LEU A 78 -14.69 3.15 0.88
CA LEU A 78 -14.69 4.17 -0.17
C LEU A 78 -14.32 3.54 -1.52
N ARG A 79 -13.25 2.74 -1.57
CA ARG A 79 -12.89 1.98 -2.76
C ARG A 79 -14.08 1.18 -3.27
N ASP A 80 -14.67 0.34 -2.43
CA ASP A 80 -15.78 -0.53 -2.80
C ASP A 80 -16.98 0.26 -3.33
N ALA A 81 -17.31 1.41 -2.70
CA ALA A 81 -18.38 2.28 -3.15
C ALA A 81 -18.11 2.94 -4.50
N LEU A 82 -16.85 3.26 -4.81
CA LEU A 82 -16.46 3.87 -6.09
C LEU A 82 -16.34 2.84 -7.22
N THR A 83 -15.98 1.60 -6.89
CA THR A 83 -15.85 0.49 -7.86
C THR A 83 -17.11 -0.34 -8.02
N ASP A 84 -18.19 -0.04 -7.29
CA ASP A 84 -19.45 -0.75 -7.40
C ASP A 84 -20.01 -0.63 -8.83
N PRO A 85 -20.33 -1.75 -9.51
CA PRO A 85 -20.76 -1.72 -10.91
C PRO A 85 -22.06 -0.95 -11.18
N VAL A 86 -22.89 -0.73 -10.15
CA VAL A 86 -24.22 -0.12 -10.29
C VAL A 86 -24.21 1.34 -9.84
N THR A 87 -23.52 1.63 -8.75
CA THR A 87 -23.56 2.93 -8.05
C THR A 87 -22.24 3.69 -8.08
N GLY A 88 -21.15 3.04 -8.51
CA GLY A 88 -19.80 3.59 -8.49
C GLY A 88 -19.65 4.87 -9.29
N GLU A 89 -20.18 4.92 -10.51
CA GLU A 89 -20.08 6.12 -11.34
C GLU A 89 -20.78 7.34 -10.71
N GLN A 90 -21.93 7.13 -10.06
CA GLN A 90 -22.61 8.22 -9.35
C GLN A 90 -21.78 8.70 -8.13
N ALA A 91 -21.13 7.78 -7.43
CA ALA A 91 -20.24 8.13 -6.31
C ALA A 91 -18.99 8.87 -6.79
N CYS A 92 -18.34 8.40 -7.87
CA CYS A 92 -17.23 9.09 -8.52
C CYS A 92 -17.64 10.49 -8.97
N GLN A 93 -18.82 10.66 -9.58
CA GLN A 93 -19.29 11.97 -10.02
C GLN A 93 -19.41 12.96 -8.86
N ARG A 94 -19.94 12.53 -7.71
CA ARG A 94 -20.01 13.39 -6.51
C ARG A 94 -18.62 13.87 -6.06
N LEU A 95 -17.60 12.99 -6.12
CA LEU A 95 -16.23 13.38 -5.81
C LEU A 95 -15.66 14.36 -6.84
N ARG A 96 -15.90 14.12 -8.13
CA ARG A 96 -15.44 14.99 -9.23
C ARG A 96 -16.11 16.36 -9.23
N ASP A 97 -17.32 16.47 -8.69
CA ASP A 97 -18.03 17.74 -8.53
C ASP A 97 -17.46 18.53 -7.35
N ALA A 98 -17.10 17.83 -6.27
CA ALA A 98 -16.49 18.43 -5.08
C ALA A 98 -15.02 18.85 -5.31
N TYR A 99 -14.24 18.02 -6.02
CA TYR A 99 -12.80 18.20 -6.20
C TYR A 99 -12.46 18.35 -7.68
N ARG A 100 -12.13 19.58 -8.08
CA ARG A 100 -11.74 19.90 -9.46
C ARG A 100 -10.27 19.59 -9.74
N VAL A 101 -9.43 19.71 -8.72
CA VAL A 101 -8.00 19.42 -8.74
C VAL A 101 -7.67 18.61 -7.49
N VAL A 102 -6.90 17.53 -7.64
CA VAL A 102 -6.48 16.64 -6.56
C VAL A 102 -4.96 16.60 -6.54
N LEU A 103 -4.39 16.92 -5.38
CA LEU A 103 -2.94 16.82 -5.13
C LEU A 103 -2.73 15.74 -4.08
N VAL A 104 -1.86 14.78 -4.40
CA VAL A 104 -1.47 13.71 -3.48
C VAL A 104 0.02 13.83 -3.26
N ASP A 105 0.40 14.18 -2.04
CA ASP A 105 1.79 14.21 -1.59
C ASP A 105 2.19 12.85 -1.01
N GLU A 106 3.49 12.57 -0.94
CA GLU A 106 4.05 11.30 -0.47
C GLU A 106 3.42 10.07 -1.16
N PHE A 107 3.17 10.16 -2.47
CA PHE A 107 2.44 9.14 -3.22
C PHE A 107 3.14 7.76 -3.18
N GLN A 108 4.45 7.72 -2.95
CA GLN A 108 5.18 6.45 -2.76
C GLN A 108 4.71 5.62 -1.55
N ASP A 109 4.03 6.24 -0.58
CA ASP A 109 3.50 5.58 0.61
C ASP A 109 2.02 5.14 0.43
N THR A 110 1.49 5.28 -0.80
CA THR A 110 0.11 4.92 -1.14
C THR A 110 -0.06 3.41 -1.30
N ASP A 111 -1.15 2.87 -0.75
CA ASP A 111 -1.52 1.46 -0.93
C ASP A 111 -2.38 1.22 -2.20
N PRO A 112 -2.53 -0.03 -2.68
CA PRO A 112 -3.32 -0.32 -3.88
C PRO A 112 -4.80 0.09 -3.80
N ALA A 113 -5.41 0.09 -2.61
CA ALA A 113 -6.80 0.50 -2.45
C ALA A 113 -6.95 2.02 -2.59
N GLN A 114 -6.02 2.79 -2.02
CA GLN A 114 -5.94 4.24 -2.19
C GLN A 114 -5.67 4.62 -3.65
N TRP A 115 -4.75 3.93 -4.33
CA TRP A 115 -4.53 4.15 -5.76
C TRP A 115 -5.79 3.86 -6.58
N THR A 116 -6.49 2.76 -6.30
CA THR A 116 -7.76 2.44 -6.95
C THR A 116 -8.80 3.56 -6.79
N ILE A 117 -8.93 4.14 -5.57
CA ILE A 117 -9.81 5.28 -5.32
C ILE A 117 -9.46 6.47 -6.21
N LEU A 118 -8.19 6.86 -6.23
CA LEU A 118 -7.70 8.03 -6.97
C LEU A 118 -7.89 7.83 -8.48
N ARG A 119 -7.54 6.64 -8.98
CA ARG A 119 -7.65 6.29 -10.39
C ARG A 119 -9.10 6.26 -10.85
N SER A 120 -9.98 5.56 -10.12
CA SER A 120 -11.40 5.45 -10.47
C SER A 120 -12.15 6.78 -10.39
N ALA A 121 -11.83 7.62 -9.41
CA ALA A 121 -12.55 8.88 -9.23
C ALA A 121 -12.03 10.01 -10.14
N PHE A 122 -10.72 10.10 -10.38
CA PHE A 122 -10.12 11.34 -10.91
C PHE A 122 -9.28 11.17 -12.17
N HIS A 123 -8.57 10.06 -12.35
CA HIS A 123 -7.68 9.88 -13.51
C HIS A 123 -8.49 9.92 -14.82
N GLY A 124 -8.03 10.70 -15.80
CA GLY A 124 -8.75 10.94 -17.06
C GLY A 124 -9.98 11.85 -16.96
N HIS A 125 -10.36 12.31 -15.77
CA HIS A 125 -11.58 13.11 -15.55
C HIS A 125 -11.34 14.48 -14.89
N ARG A 126 -10.29 14.58 -14.07
CA ARG A 126 -9.88 15.77 -13.32
C ARG A 126 -8.36 15.89 -13.32
N THR A 127 -7.86 17.08 -13.00
CA THR A 127 -6.43 17.27 -12.80
C THR A 127 -6.00 16.54 -11.52
N LEU A 128 -5.19 15.50 -11.68
CA LEU A 128 -4.63 14.70 -10.60
C LEU A 128 -3.12 14.86 -10.62
N LEU A 129 -2.56 15.46 -9.58
CA LEU A 129 -1.11 15.59 -9.39
C LEU A 129 -0.67 14.61 -8.31
N LEU A 130 0.24 13.72 -8.68
CA LEU A 130 0.84 12.74 -7.78
C LEU A 130 2.29 13.15 -7.56
N ILE A 131 2.63 13.45 -6.32
CA ILE A 131 3.95 13.92 -5.90
C ILE A 131 4.52 12.86 -4.99
N GLY A 132 5.75 12.42 -5.27
CA GLY A 132 6.41 11.44 -4.44
C GLY A 132 7.82 11.13 -4.91
N ASP A 133 8.51 10.32 -4.12
CA ASP A 133 9.84 9.82 -4.42
C ASP A 133 9.88 8.29 -4.21
N PRO A 134 9.96 7.47 -5.28
CA PRO A 134 9.97 6.02 -5.13
C PRO A 134 11.22 5.51 -4.41
N LYS A 135 12.30 6.31 -4.34
CA LYS A 135 13.51 5.99 -3.58
C LYS A 135 13.27 6.03 -2.07
N GLN A 136 12.20 6.69 -1.63
CA GLN A 136 11.82 6.85 -0.22
C GLN A 136 10.70 5.90 0.19
N ALA A 137 10.29 4.96 -0.68
CA ALA A 137 9.29 3.94 -0.38
C ALA A 137 9.83 2.90 0.63
N ILE A 138 9.87 3.26 1.91
CA ILE A 138 10.38 2.43 3.01
C ILE A 138 9.28 1.69 3.78
N TYR A 139 8.01 1.89 3.42
CA TYR A 139 6.83 1.34 4.10
C TYR A 139 6.28 0.04 3.49
N ALA A 140 7.10 -0.74 2.78
CA ALA A 140 6.68 -2.02 2.19
C ALA A 140 6.04 -2.99 3.20
N PHE A 141 6.40 -2.90 4.49
CA PHE A 141 5.81 -3.70 5.57
C PHE A 141 4.39 -3.28 5.99
N ARG A 142 3.86 -2.16 5.49
CA ARG A 142 2.51 -1.63 5.74
C ARG A 142 1.56 -1.74 4.54
N GLY A 143 1.99 -2.41 3.47
CA GLY A 143 1.17 -2.53 2.26
C GLY A 143 1.26 -1.31 1.32
N ALA A 144 2.10 -0.32 1.64
CA ALA A 144 2.51 0.69 0.66
C ALA A 144 3.22 -0.04 -0.49
N ASP A 145 2.66 0.10 -1.68
CA ASP A 145 3.05 -0.70 -2.81
C ASP A 145 3.77 0.16 -3.83
N VAL A 146 5.08 -0.06 -3.96
CA VAL A 146 5.89 0.59 -4.97
C VAL A 146 5.35 0.30 -6.39
N PHE A 147 4.63 -0.82 -6.59
CA PHE A 147 3.93 -1.08 -7.85
C PHE A 147 2.78 -0.11 -8.11
N SER A 148 2.11 0.43 -7.09
CA SER A 148 1.10 1.48 -7.27
C SER A 148 1.74 2.78 -7.76
N TYR A 149 2.91 3.13 -7.21
CA TYR A 149 3.70 4.26 -7.73
C TYR A 149 4.09 4.02 -9.20
N LEU A 150 4.62 2.83 -9.50
CA LEU A 150 5.09 2.49 -10.84
C LEU A 150 3.94 2.40 -11.86
N ASP A 151 2.78 1.87 -11.49
CA ASP A 151 1.56 1.85 -12.32
C ASP A 151 1.08 3.27 -12.61
N ALA A 152 1.01 4.13 -11.60
CA ALA A 152 0.61 5.51 -11.79
C ALA A 152 1.60 6.29 -12.66
N ALA A 153 2.91 6.04 -12.47
CA ALA A 153 3.95 6.61 -13.32
C ALA A 153 3.78 6.12 -14.77
N GLU A 154 3.58 4.83 -15.01
CA GLU A 154 3.39 4.29 -16.36
C GLU A 154 2.19 4.89 -17.10
N HIS A 155 1.11 5.22 -16.37
CA HIS A 155 -0.11 5.80 -16.92
C HIS A 155 -0.18 7.33 -16.82
N ALA A 156 0.86 8.01 -16.34
CA ALA A 156 0.85 9.45 -16.21
C ALA A 156 0.94 10.14 -17.58
N ASP A 157 0.11 11.16 -17.81
CA ASP A 157 0.18 11.97 -19.04
C ASP A 157 1.49 12.77 -19.12
N HIS A 158 2.03 13.15 -17.95
CA HIS A 158 3.22 13.97 -17.81
C HIS A 158 4.07 13.55 -16.61
N HIS A 159 5.39 13.59 -16.79
CA HIS A 159 6.37 13.40 -15.73
C HIS A 159 7.18 14.67 -15.52
N ALA A 160 7.43 15.01 -14.26
CA ALA A 160 8.32 16.09 -13.88
C ALA A 160 9.21 15.64 -12.71
N THR A 161 10.46 16.09 -12.73
CA THR A 161 11.44 15.84 -11.66
C THR A 161 11.93 17.19 -11.15
N LEU A 162 12.21 17.27 -9.84
CA LEU A 162 12.83 18.44 -9.21
C LEU A 162 14.33 18.16 -9.01
N PRO A 163 15.22 18.64 -9.91
CA PRO A 163 16.64 18.27 -9.89
C PRO A 163 17.44 19.03 -8.82
N THR A 164 16.87 20.08 -8.23
CA THR A 164 17.59 20.94 -7.28
C THR A 164 17.18 20.63 -5.84
N ASN A 165 18.16 20.25 -5.02
CA ASN A 165 18.03 20.12 -3.59
C ASN A 165 18.21 21.48 -2.90
N TRP A 166 17.15 21.96 -2.26
CA TRP A 166 17.15 23.22 -1.50
C TRP A 166 17.39 23.02 0.01
N ARG A 167 17.52 21.77 0.45
CA ARG A 167 17.54 21.40 1.87
C ARG A 167 18.96 21.31 2.41
N SER A 168 19.83 20.63 1.67
CA SER A 168 21.17 20.23 2.08
C SER A 168 22.25 20.99 1.31
N ASP A 169 23.43 21.11 1.93
CA ASP A 169 24.60 21.74 1.31
C ASP A 169 25.29 20.76 0.36
N ALA A 170 26.04 21.28 -0.62
CA ALA A 170 26.69 20.49 -1.68
C ALA A 170 27.47 19.28 -1.13
N ALA A 171 28.29 19.47 -0.09
CA ALA A 171 29.08 18.37 0.47
C ALA A 171 28.24 17.16 0.93
N VAL A 172 27.01 17.37 1.40
CA VAL A 172 26.09 16.27 1.78
C VAL A 172 25.49 15.63 0.55
N VAL A 173 25.04 16.45 -0.41
CA VAL A 173 24.44 15.96 -1.67
C VAL A 173 25.46 15.14 -2.47
N ASP A 174 26.67 15.67 -2.64
CA ASP A 174 27.78 15.00 -3.33
C ASP A 174 28.17 13.71 -2.64
N GLY A 175 28.18 13.70 -1.30
CA GLY A 175 28.46 12.50 -0.52
C GLY A 175 27.41 11.39 -0.73
N ILE A 176 26.13 11.75 -0.77
CA ILE A 176 25.04 10.80 -1.05
C ILE A 176 25.15 10.31 -2.51
N ASP A 177 25.41 11.20 -3.46
CA ASP A 177 25.55 10.82 -4.88
C ASP A 177 26.74 9.88 -5.10
N ALA A 178 27.87 10.11 -4.43
CA ALA A 178 29.02 9.21 -4.49
C ALA A 178 28.74 7.80 -3.93
N ILE A 179 27.83 7.69 -2.95
CA ILE A 179 27.46 6.40 -2.33
C ILE A 179 26.35 5.70 -3.13
N MET A 180 25.35 6.45 -3.57
CA MET A 180 24.08 5.91 -4.06
C MET A 180 23.81 6.16 -5.55
N GLY A 181 24.57 7.03 -6.21
CA GLY A 181 24.35 7.41 -7.60
C GLY A 181 24.30 6.21 -8.54
N GLY A 182 23.24 6.12 -9.34
CA GLY A 182 23.01 5.03 -10.28
C GLY A 182 22.55 3.70 -9.65
N MET A 183 22.42 3.61 -8.33
CA MET A 183 21.87 2.41 -7.68
C MET A 183 20.40 2.19 -8.09
N GLN A 184 20.02 0.92 -8.19
CA GLN A 184 18.63 0.49 -8.36
C GLN A 184 18.09 0.03 -7.00
N LEU A 185 17.00 0.64 -6.52
CA LEU A 185 16.46 0.40 -5.18
C LEU A 185 15.19 -0.46 -5.27
N GLY A 186 15.31 -1.75 -4.96
CA GLY A 186 14.18 -2.70 -4.94
C GLY A 186 13.68 -3.14 -6.32
N ASP A 187 13.36 -2.19 -7.20
CA ASP A 187 12.96 -2.39 -8.59
C ASP A 187 13.95 -1.70 -9.55
N ARG A 188 14.21 -2.30 -10.72
CA ARG A 188 15.18 -1.79 -11.71
C ARG A 188 14.79 -0.41 -12.27
N ARG A 189 13.51 -0.05 -12.17
CA ARG A 189 12.96 1.25 -12.60
C ARG A 189 13.22 2.36 -11.58
N ILE A 190 13.60 2.02 -10.36
CA ILE A 190 13.83 2.99 -9.28
C ILE A 190 15.33 3.27 -9.21
N VAL A 191 15.77 4.22 -10.02
CA VAL A 191 17.18 4.60 -10.12
C VAL A 191 17.44 5.87 -9.31
N VAL A 192 18.54 5.89 -8.56
CA VAL A 192 19.03 7.11 -7.91
C VAL A 192 19.70 8.00 -8.95
N HIS A 193 19.04 9.11 -9.28
CA HIS A 193 19.59 10.13 -10.17
C HIS A 193 20.28 11.23 -9.37
N PRO A 194 21.40 11.78 -9.89
CA PRO A 194 22.07 12.90 -9.26
C PRO A 194 21.16 14.13 -9.19
N VAL A 195 21.33 14.92 -8.13
CA VAL A 195 20.63 16.19 -7.91
C VAL A 195 21.65 17.28 -7.57
N GLU A 196 21.32 18.52 -7.92
CA GLU A 196 22.19 19.68 -7.67
C GLU A 196 21.83 20.35 -6.35
N ALA A 197 22.82 20.69 -5.52
CA ALA A 197 22.57 21.48 -4.31
C ALA A 197 22.42 22.97 -4.65
N ALA A 198 21.33 23.60 -4.21
CA ALA A 198 21.17 25.05 -4.31
C ALA A 198 22.18 25.81 -3.41
N HIS A 199 22.63 25.16 -2.33
CA HIS A 199 23.60 25.70 -1.39
C HIS A 199 24.98 25.08 -1.64
N THR A 200 25.83 25.79 -2.37
CA THR A 200 27.17 25.30 -2.77
C THR A 200 28.21 25.31 -1.64
N THR A 201 27.92 25.98 -0.53
CA THR A 201 28.84 26.14 0.61
C THR A 201 28.17 25.70 1.90
N SER A 202 28.98 25.31 2.88
CA SER A 202 28.49 24.94 4.21
C SER A 202 27.78 26.12 4.87
N ARG A 203 26.55 25.89 5.33
CA ARG A 203 25.79 26.82 6.18
C ARG A 203 26.02 26.56 7.67
N LEU A 204 26.73 25.47 8.02
CA LEU A 204 27.14 25.20 9.39
C LEU A 204 28.23 26.19 9.80
N THR A 205 27.99 26.92 10.89
CA THR A 205 28.95 27.82 11.50
C THR A 205 29.41 27.25 12.84
N GLY A 206 30.67 27.49 13.21
CA GLY A 206 31.20 27.11 14.53
C GLY A 206 31.87 25.73 14.63
N LEU A 207 31.96 24.97 13.53
CA LEU A 207 32.87 23.82 13.45
C LEU A 207 34.27 24.36 13.10
N ARG A 208 35.09 24.56 14.14
CA ARG A 208 36.54 24.74 14.04
C ARG A 208 37.23 23.49 14.52
#